data_AF-A0A1H2Y315-F1
#
_entry.id   AF-A0A1H2Y315-F1
#
_cell.length_a   1.000
_cell.length_b   1.000
_cell.length_c   1.000
_cell.angle_alpha   90.00
_cell.angle_beta   90.00
_cell.angle_gamma   90.00
#
_symmetry.space_group_name_H-M   'P 1'
#
loop_
_entity.id
_entity.type
_entity.pdbx_description
1 polymer ?
#
loop_
_entity_poly.entity_id
_entity_poly.type
_entity_poly.pdbx_seq_one_letter_code
_entity_poly.pdbx_strand_id
1 'polypeptide(L)'
;MSKDIKANKYGMYLKKDVIISEKPIYDFTNEVEPDIEAIDMCTLAEIKNLAKINLSEEQKEQLVIVGFLSLPGFRGYAALYSLTQVLKMI
;
A
#
# COMPACT_ATOMS: atom_id res chain seq x y z
N MET A 1 -2.03 -20.05 4.13
CA MET A 1 -2.39 -19.15 5.25
C MET A 1 -1.51 -17.92 5.12
N SER A 2 -2.07 -16.79 4.69
CA SER A 2 -1.36 -15.51 4.72
C SER A 2 -0.99 -15.21 6.16
N LYS A 3 0.31 -15.15 6.47
CA LYS A 3 0.75 -14.61 7.77
C LYS A 3 0.25 -13.16 7.82
N ASP A 4 -0.56 -12.84 8.82
CA ASP A 4 -1.04 -11.47 9.03
C ASP A 4 0.15 -10.56 9.31
N ILE A 5 0.61 -9.91 8.25
CA ILE A 5 1.68 -8.92 8.30
C ILE A 5 1.12 -7.64 8.93
N LYS A 6 1.82 -7.10 9.91
CA LYS A 6 1.39 -5.91 10.65
C LYS A 6 2.30 -4.73 10.34
N ALA A 7 1.69 -3.57 10.11
CA ALA A 7 2.40 -2.32 10.01
C ALA A 7 3.03 -1.93 11.36
N ASN A 8 4.14 -1.19 11.31
CA ASN A 8 4.74 -0.58 12.49
C ASN A 8 3.96 0.67 12.93
N LYS A 9 4.42 1.34 14.01
CA LYS A 9 3.80 2.58 14.53
C LYS A 9 3.70 3.75 13.55
N TYR A 10 4.38 3.68 12.40
CA TYR A 10 4.35 4.66 11.32
C TYR A 10 3.52 4.22 10.12
N GLY A 11 2.81 3.09 10.20
CA GLY A 11 2.04 2.55 9.08
C GLY A 11 2.88 1.85 8.02
N MET A 12 4.16 1.55 8.30
CA MET A 12 5.10 0.94 7.35
C MET A 12 5.35 -0.54 7.65
N TYR A 13 5.60 -1.34 6.62
CA TYR A 13 5.87 -2.77 6.69
C TYR A 13 7.37 -3.05 6.59
N LEU A 14 7.86 -4.06 7.33
CA LEU A 14 9.26 -4.44 7.32
C LEU A 14 9.57 -5.29 6.09
N LYS A 15 10.80 -5.16 5.56
CA LYS A 15 11.28 -5.91 4.38
C LYS A 15 11.02 -7.42 4.47
N LYS A 16 11.32 -8.03 5.62
CA LYS A 16 11.12 -9.46 5.85
C LYS A 16 9.65 -9.88 5.65
N ASP A 17 8.72 -9.05 6.12
CA ASP A 17 7.29 -9.37 6.12
C ASP A 17 6.71 -9.16 4.72
N VAL A 18 7.17 -8.12 4.02
CA VAL A 18 6.85 -7.86 2.62
C VAL A 18 7.32 -8.99 1.70
N ILE A 19 8.56 -9.46 1.86
CA ILE A 19 9.09 -10.58 1.06
C ILE A 19 8.26 -11.86 1.29
N ILE A 20 7.89 -12.15 2.54
CA ILE A 20 7.05 -13.30 2.89
C ILE A 20 5.64 -13.18 2.31
N SER A 21 5.16 -11.97 2.06
CA SER A 21 3.80 -11.74 1.53
C SER A 21 3.63 -12.15 0.06
N GLU A 22 4.74 -12.32 -0.67
CA GLU A 22 4.78 -12.63 -2.11
C GLU A 22 4.02 -11.61 -2.98
N LYS A 23 3.71 -10.43 -2.44
CA LYS A 23 3.07 -9.33 -3.18
C LYS A 23 4.10 -8.52 -3.96
N PRO A 24 3.69 -7.88 -5.07
CA PRO A 24 4.59 -7.05 -5.85
C PRO A 24 5.15 -5.90 -5.02
N ILE A 25 6.44 -5.62 -5.23
CA ILE A 25 7.16 -4.53 -4.61
C ILE A 25 7.54 -3.54 -5.70
N TYR A 26 7.02 -2.32 -5.59
CA TYR A 26 7.30 -1.22 -6.49
C TYR A 26 8.38 -0.33 -5.87
N ASP A 27 9.37 0.02 -6.67
CA ASP A 27 10.47 0.90 -6.28
C ASP A 27 10.67 1.94 -7.38
N PHE A 28 10.01 3.10 -7.21
CA PHE A 28 10.12 4.22 -8.15
C PHE A 28 11.45 4.99 -8.04
N THR A 29 12.41 4.50 -7.24
CA THR A 29 13.77 5.05 -7.23
C THR A 29 14.61 4.53 -8.39
N ASN A 30 14.22 3.41 -8.99
CA ASN A 30 14.78 2.90 -10.23
C ASN A 30 13.84 3.26 -11.38
N GLU A 31 14.39 3.75 -12.51
CA GLU A 31 13.66 4.13 -13.73
C GLU A 31 13.07 2.90 -14.45
N VAL A 32 12.19 2.15 -13.78
CA VAL A 32 11.39 1.10 -14.38
C VAL A 32 10.03 1.70 -14.63
N GLU A 33 9.67 1.91 -15.90
CA GLU A 33 8.32 2.30 -16.28
C GLU A 33 7.34 1.30 -15.63
N PRO A 34 6.42 1.76 -14.77
CA PRO A 34 5.50 0.85 -14.13
C PRO A 34 4.55 0.27 -15.18
N ASP A 35 4.29 -1.03 -15.09
CA ASP A 35 3.23 -1.67 -15.87
C ASP A 35 1.92 -0.89 -15.69
N ILE A 36 1.12 -0.79 -16.76
CA ILE A 36 -0.13 -0.01 -16.83
C ILE A 36 -1.11 -0.30 -15.66
N GLU A 37 -0.99 -1.45 -15.01
CA GLU A 37 -1.76 -1.82 -13.81
C GLU A 37 -1.44 -0.96 -12.58
N ALA A 38 -0.34 -0.20 -12.58
CA ALA A 38 0.00 0.71 -11.48
C ALA A 38 -0.88 1.95 -11.36
N ILE A 39 -1.71 2.22 -12.37
CA ILE A 39 -2.58 3.41 -12.40
C ILE A 39 -3.67 3.34 -11.31
N ASP A 40 -4.09 2.16 -10.86
CA ASP A 40 -5.14 1.99 -9.83
C ASP A 40 -4.58 1.81 -8.40
N MET A 41 -3.26 1.88 -8.18
CA MET A 41 -2.68 1.65 -6.86
C MET A 41 -2.46 2.97 -6.10
N CYS A 42 -2.86 2.98 -4.82
CA CYS A 42 -2.69 4.13 -3.93
C CYS A 42 -2.34 3.71 -2.50
N THR A 43 -1.63 4.57 -1.79
CA THR A 43 -1.35 4.45 -0.36
C THR A 43 -2.45 5.11 0.47
N LEU A 44 -2.58 4.73 1.75
CA LEU A 44 -3.48 5.42 2.70
C LEU A 44 -3.16 6.91 2.83
N ALA A 45 -1.89 7.30 2.68
CA ALA A 45 -1.48 8.69 2.70
C ALA A 45 -2.06 9.46 1.51
N GLU A 46 -2.06 8.89 0.32
CA GLU A 46 -2.63 9.49 -0.89
C GLU A 46 -4.16 9.57 -0.82
N ILE A 47 -4.84 8.51 -0.36
CA ILE A 47 -6.29 8.50 -0.13
C ILE A 47 -6.70 9.68 0.77
N LYS A 48 -5.98 9.87 1.87
CA LYS A 48 -6.26 10.96 2.83
C LYS A 48 -5.85 12.34 2.30
N ASN A 49 -4.64 12.47 1.76
CA ASN A 49 -4.06 13.78 1.48
C ASN A 49 -4.40 14.32 0.10
N LEU A 50 -4.50 13.46 -0.91
CA LEU A 50 -4.80 13.83 -2.29
C LEU A 50 -6.30 13.76 -2.56
N ALA A 51 -6.91 12.60 -2.30
CA ALA A 51 -8.34 12.40 -2.58
C ALA A 51 -9.27 12.97 -1.48
N LYS A 52 -8.71 13.40 -0.33
CA LYS A 52 -9.46 13.94 0.82
C LYS A 52 -10.51 12.98 1.40
N ILE A 53 -10.28 11.68 1.21
CA ILE A 53 -11.15 10.61 1.72
C ILE A 53 -10.63 10.21 3.11
N ASN A 54 -11.51 10.25 4.12
CA ASN A 54 -11.22 9.77 5.46
C ASN A 54 -11.92 8.43 5.67
N LEU A 55 -11.17 7.34 5.63
CA LEU A 55 -11.68 6.00 5.92
C LEU A 55 -11.76 5.78 7.44
N SER A 56 -12.85 5.17 7.90
CA SER A 56 -13.00 4.66 9.27
C SER A 56 -12.04 3.49 9.52
N GLU A 57 -11.85 3.11 10.79
CA GLU A 57 -11.03 1.92 11.12
C GLU A 57 -11.64 0.65 10.51
N GLU A 58 -12.96 0.48 10.56
CA GLU A 58 -13.68 -0.64 9.95
C GLU A 58 -13.46 -0.71 8.42
N GLN A 59 -13.46 0.43 7.74
CA GLN A 59 -13.18 0.48 6.30
C GLN A 59 -11.73 0.12 5.99
N LYS A 60 -10.77 0.56 6.83
CA LYS A 60 -9.35 0.21 6.66
C LYS A 60 -9.10 -1.29 6.82
N GLU A 61 -9.82 -1.95 7.74
CA GLU A 61 -9.72 -3.40 7.94
C GLU A 61 -10.24 -4.20 6.74
N GLN A 62 -11.14 -3.62 5.93
CA GLN A 62 -11.65 -4.25 4.71
C GLN A 62 -10.73 -4.09 3.49
N LEU A 63 -9.73 -3.20 3.57
CA LEU A 63 -8.81 -2.98 2.46
C LEU A 63 -7.87 -4.16 2.27
N VAL A 64 -7.71 -4.59 1.02
CA VAL A 64 -6.77 -5.65 0.67
C VAL A 64 -5.50 -5.03 0.13
N ILE A 65 -4.37 -5.35 0.74
CA ILE A 65 -3.07 -4.91 0.23
C ILE A 65 -2.82 -5.60 -1.11
N VAL A 66 -2.60 -4.82 -2.16
CA VAL A 66 -2.32 -5.33 -3.52
C VAL A 66 -0.83 -5.30 -3.85
N GLY A 67 -0.05 -4.48 -3.14
CA GLY A 67 1.39 -4.37 -3.33
C GLY A 67 2.06 -3.53 -2.24
N PHE A 68 3.36 -3.35 -2.39
CA PHE A 68 4.17 -2.55 -1.48
C PHE A 68 5.02 -1.55 -2.23
N LEU A 69 5.10 -0.33 -1.71
CA LEU A 69 5.92 0.74 -2.26
C LEU A 69 7.15 0.97 -1.37
N SER A 70 8.35 0.88 -1.95
CA SER A 70 9.57 1.36 -1.32
C SER A 70 9.67 2.88 -1.47
N LEU A 71 9.86 3.58 -0.35
CA LEU A 71 10.01 5.03 -0.35
C LEU A 71 11.46 5.41 -0.05
N PRO A 72 12.09 6.27 -0.87
CA PRO A 72 13.45 6.74 -0.61
C PRO A 72 13.55 7.41 0.77
N GLY A 73 14.59 7.07 1.53
CA GLY A 73 14.83 7.61 2.87
C GLY A 73 14.08 6.92 4.01
N PHE A 74 13.15 5.99 3.72
CA PHE A 74 12.42 5.23 4.74
C PHE A 74 12.95 3.80 4.88
N ARG A 75 13.14 3.35 6.13
CA ARG A 75 13.46 1.94 6.43
C ARG A 75 12.15 1.13 6.52
N GLY A 76 11.44 0.98 5.41
CA GLY A 76 10.20 0.21 5.33
C GLY A 76 9.45 0.39 4.00
N TYR A 77 8.33 -0.31 3.88
CA TYR A 77 7.47 -0.27 2.70
C TYR A 77 6.07 0.24 3.05
N ALA A 78 5.49 1.10 2.23
CA ALA A 78 4.10 1.51 2.34
C ALA A 78 3.21 0.47 1.67
N ALA A 79 2.05 0.15 2.27
CA ALA A 79 1.07 -0.70 1.60
C ALA A 79 0.34 0.07 0.48
N LEU A 80 0.13 -0.62 -0.63
CA LEU A 80 -0.69 -0.16 -1.75
C LEU A 80 -2.03 -0.88 -1.74
N TYR A 81 -3.07 -0.14 -2.08
CA TYR A 81 -4.46 -0.57 -2.15
C TYR A 81 -5.04 -0.18 -3.51
N SER A 82 -6.07 -0.87 -3.96
CA SER A 82 -6.81 -0.48 -5.17
C SER A 82 -7.64 0.78 -4.87
N LEU A 83 -7.43 1.84 -5.64
CA LEU A 83 -8.25 3.05 -5.58
C LEU A 83 -9.70 2.73 -5.92
N THR A 84 -9.94 1.87 -6.92
CA THR A 84 -11.26 1.36 -7.25
C THR A 84 -11.95 0.66 -6.07
N GLN A 85 -11.21 -0.13 -5.27
CA GLN A 85 -11.76 -0.74 -4.05
C GLN A 85 -12.16 0.33 -3.04
N VAL A 86 -11.28 1.31 -2.79
CA VAL A 86 -11.52 2.41 -1.85
C VAL A 86 -12.78 3.19 -2.24
N LEU A 87 -12.93 3.53 -3.52
CA LEU A 87 -14.07 4.29 -4.03
C LEU A 87 -15.40 3.55 -3.91
N LYS A 88 -15.40 2.20 -3.89
CA LYS A 88 -16.62 1.39 -3.67
C LYS A 88 -17.06 1.31 -2.21
N MET A 89 -16.21 1.73 -1.27
CA MET A 89 -16.48 1.69 0.17
C MET A 89 -17.03 3.01 0.73
N ILE A 90 -17.12 4.04 -0.11
CA ILE A 90 -17.61 5.39 0.21
C ILE A 90 -19.04 5.50 -0.31
#